data_AF-A0A8J3SIG1-F1
#
_entry.id   AF-A0A8J3SIG1-F1
#
_cell.length_a   1.000
_cell.length_b   1.000
_cell.length_c   1.000
_cell.angle_alpha   90.00
_cell.angle_beta   90.00
_cell.angle_gamma   90.00
#
_symmetry.space_group_name_H-M   'P 1'
#
loop_
_entity.id
_entity.type
_entity.pdbx_description
1 polymer ?
#
loop_
_entity_poly.entity_id
_entity_poly.type
_entity_poly.pdbx_seq_one_letter_code
_entity_poly.pdbx_strand_id
1 'polypeptide(L)'
;MNAILYVDRTSHPRALPAARIPALAKASTHSFAHWQHDGIFTQLTSLLRRSARIAEGHTPDPSACVIDAQTIKTSANVPATGQGYDPGKKIAGRKRSIVIDTLAPATRRPGHYRRPVRCRRDPASKGFIVPPRRWAAERTLGWLMLHRRLARDYEARPDRSEAMIHIAMIDVISRRLTGEATPTWRGT
;
A
#
# COMPACT_ATOMS: atom_id res chain seq x y z
N MET A 1 10.62 -0.59 14.55
CA MET A 1 9.71 -1.30 13.62
C MET A 1 8.49 -1.87 14.33
N ASN A 2 8.64 -2.73 15.34
CA ASN A 2 7.54 -3.52 15.92
C ASN A 2 6.37 -2.69 16.49
N ALA A 3 6.64 -1.61 17.22
CA ALA A 3 5.57 -0.76 17.76
C ALA A 3 4.74 -0.05 16.67
N ILE A 4 5.35 0.25 15.52
CA ILE A 4 4.72 0.98 14.41
C ILE A 4 3.81 0.03 13.63
N LEU A 5 4.34 -1.14 13.26
CA LEU A 5 3.56 -2.21 12.62
C LEU A 5 2.43 -2.71 13.53
N TYR A 6 2.66 -2.72 14.84
CA TYR A 6 1.64 -3.04 15.82
C TYR A 6 0.47 -2.05 15.77
N VAL A 7 0.75 -0.75 15.79
CA VAL A 7 -0.30 0.29 15.72
C VAL A 7 -1.02 0.24 14.37
N ASP A 8 -0.31 0.03 13.27
CA ASP A 8 -0.89 -0.05 11.93
C ASP A 8 -1.83 -1.27 11.77
N ARG A 9 -1.45 -2.43 12.33
CA ARG A 9 -2.27 -3.64 12.29
C ARG A 9 -3.41 -3.67 13.29
N THR A 10 -3.17 -3.25 14.54
CA THR A 10 -4.17 -3.39 15.61
C THR A 10 -5.13 -2.21 15.68
N SER A 11 -4.79 -1.04 15.11
CA SER A 11 -5.53 0.23 15.20
C SER A 11 -5.79 0.75 16.63
N HIS A 12 -5.22 0.12 17.67
CA HIS A 12 -5.46 0.44 19.08
C HIS A 12 -4.16 0.81 19.80
N PRO A 13 -3.96 2.09 20.16
CA PRO A 13 -2.83 2.51 20.99
C PRO A 13 -2.85 1.91 22.41
N ARG A 14 -3.97 1.31 22.85
CA ARG A 14 -4.21 0.88 24.24
C ARG A 14 -3.90 -0.59 24.54
N ALA A 15 -3.47 -1.37 23.55
CA ALA A 15 -3.24 -2.81 23.73
C ALA A 15 -1.77 -3.18 24.04
N LEU A 16 -0.89 -2.18 24.26
CA LEU A 16 0.39 -2.39 24.93
C LEU A 16 0.25 -1.94 26.40
N PRO A 17 0.98 -2.56 27.35
CA PRO A 17 1.00 -2.11 28.73
C PRO A 17 1.40 -0.63 28.82
N ALA A 18 0.70 0.10 29.68
CA ALA A 18 0.69 1.57 29.77
C ALA A 18 2.07 2.24 29.96
N ALA A 19 3.12 1.47 30.27
CA ALA A 19 4.45 1.98 30.59
C ALA A 19 5.33 2.36 29.37
N ARG A 20 4.93 2.12 28.10
CA ARG A 20 5.88 2.24 26.96
C ARG A 20 5.42 3.02 25.71
N ILE A 21 4.26 3.69 25.73
CA ILE A 21 3.60 4.15 24.47
C ILE A 21 3.58 5.67 24.22
N PRO A 22 3.38 6.59 25.18
CA PRO A 22 2.89 7.93 24.79
C PRO A 22 3.93 8.78 24.03
N ALA A 23 5.21 8.61 24.33
CA ALA A 23 6.28 9.38 23.69
C ALA A 23 6.62 8.83 22.29
N LEU A 24 6.71 7.50 22.12
CA LEU A 24 7.13 6.90 20.85
C LEU A 24 6.04 7.01 19.76
N ALA A 25 4.76 6.93 20.09
CA ALA A 25 3.68 7.05 19.10
C ALA A 25 3.50 8.50 18.58
N LYS A 26 3.67 9.51 19.45
CA LYS A 26 3.65 10.92 19.06
C LYS A 26 4.93 11.36 18.36
N ALA A 27 6.10 10.93 18.86
CA ALA A 27 7.38 11.19 18.21
C ALA A 27 7.46 10.50 16.84
N SER A 28 6.99 9.26 16.71
CA SER A 28 6.96 8.56 15.41
C SER A 28 6.03 9.22 14.41
N THR A 29 4.83 9.68 14.80
CA THR A 29 3.92 10.38 13.87
C THR A 29 4.45 11.73 13.40
N HIS A 30 5.27 12.41 14.21
CA HIS A 30 6.00 13.61 13.80
C HIS A 30 7.15 13.26 12.84
N SER A 31 8.00 12.29 13.20
CA SER A 31 9.09 11.81 12.35
C SER A 31 8.59 11.25 11.01
N PHE A 32 7.43 10.62 10.97
CA PHE A 32 6.86 10.10 9.72
C PHE A 32 6.42 11.19 8.77
N ALA A 33 5.89 12.30 9.28
CA ALA A 33 5.54 13.43 8.42
C ALA A 33 6.82 14.02 7.78
N HIS A 34 7.91 14.11 8.55
CA HIS A 34 9.20 14.57 8.03
C HIS A 34 9.79 13.56 7.04
N TRP A 35 9.84 12.28 7.38
CA TRP A 35 10.36 11.24 6.47
C TRP A 35 9.53 11.09 5.19
N GLN A 36 8.23 11.38 5.26
CA GLN A 36 7.39 11.45 4.07
C GLN A 36 7.75 12.67 3.23
N HIS A 37 7.92 13.84 3.85
CA HIS A 37 8.34 15.06 3.18
C HIS A 37 9.72 14.91 2.52
N ASP A 38 10.66 14.26 3.21
CA ASP A 38 12.02 13.97 2.74
C ASP A 38 12.03 12.83 1.69
N GLY A 39 10.88 12.20 1.41
CA GLY A 39 10.75 11.12 0.43
C GLY A 39 11.43 9.81 0.83
N ILE A 40 11.82 9.65 2.11
CA ILE A 40 12.52 8.46 2.63
C ILE A 40 11.67 7.20 2.42
N PHE A 41 10.36 7.28 2.69
CA PHE A 41 9.45 6.15 2.49
C PHE A 41 9.33 5.75 1.02
N THR A 42 9.29 6.72 0.11
CA THR A 42 9.29 6.49 -1.34
C THR A 42 10.57 5.81 -1.79
N GLN A 43 11.73 6.28 -1.31
CA GLN A 43 13.03 5.67 -1.61
C GLN A 43 13.11 4.23 -1.09
N LEU A 44 12.77 4.01 0.18
CA LEU A 44 12.80 2.70 0.82
C LEU A 44 11.85 1.70 0.13
N THR A 45 10.62 2.12 -0.15
CA THR A 45 9.64 1.29 -0.87
C THR A 45 10.16 0.93 -2.28
N SER A 46 10.80 1.88 -2.97
CA SER A 46 11.39 1.64 -4.29
C SER A 46 12.55 0.65 -4.25
N LEU A 47 13.45 0.78 -3.26
CA LEU A 47 14.57 -0.15 -3.07
C LEU A 47 14.09 -1.56 -2.75
N LEU A 48 13.16 -1.70 -1.80
CA LEU A 48 12.59 -3.00 -1.43
C LEU A 48 11.85 -3.64 -2.61
N ARG A 49 11.08 -2.85 -3.38
CA ARG A 49 10.43 -3.32 -4.60
C ARG A 49 11.45 -3.83 -5.62
N ARG A 50 12.55 -3.10 -5.85
CA ARG A 50 13.63 -3.53 -6.74
C ARG A 50 14.25 -4.84 -6.26
N SER A 51 14.55 -4.97 -4.96
CA SER A 51 15.07 -6.21 -4.38
C SER A 51 14.12 -7.39 -4.55
N ALA A 52 12.82 -7.19 -4.30
CA ALA A 52 11.82 -8.24 -4.47
C ALA A 52 11.70 -8.68 -5.94
N ARG A 53 11.82 -7.74 -6.88
CA ARG A 53 11.83 -8.04 -8.32
C ARG A 53 13.04 -8.88 -8.73
N ILE A 54 14.22 -8.52 -8.26
CA ILE A 54 15.45 -9.28 -8.54
C ILE A 54 15.34 -10.69 -7.96
N ALA A 55 14.83 -10.82 -6.72
CA ALA A 55 14.62 -12.11 -6.07
C ALA A 55 13.62 -13.01 -6.82
N GLU A 56 12.61 -12.42 -7.46
CA GLU A 56 11.63 -13.13 -8.30
C GLU A 56 12.10 -13.34 -9.76
N GLY A 57 13.32 -12.92 -10.12
CA GLY A 57 13.89 -13.08 -11.46
C GLY A 57 13.39 -12.07 -12.50
N HIS A 58 12.95 -10.89 -12.05
CA HIS A 58 12.46 -9.79 -12.88
C HIS A 58 13.46 -8.63 -12.97
N THR A 59 13.32 -7.78 -14.00
CA THR A 59 14.06 -6.51 -14.10
C THR A 59 13.76 -5.63 -12.88
N PRO A 60 14.72 -4.86 -12.33
CA PRO A 60 14.49 -4.04 -11.14
C PRO A 60 13.41 -2.97 -11.36
N ASP A 61 13.36 -2.37 -12.54
CA ASP A 61 12.35 -1.38 -12.88
C ASP A 61 11.16 -2.02 -13.62
N PRO A 62 9.92 -1.62 -13.27
CA PRO A 62 8.73 -2.24 -13.81
C PRO A 62 8.43 -1.66 -15.20
N SER A 63 8.08 -2.53 -16.14
CA SER A 63 7.71 -2.09 -17.50
C SER A 63 6.27 -1.56 -17.59
N ALA A 64 5.42 -1.87 -16.61
CA ALA A 64 4.06 -1.36 -16.51
C ALA A 64 3.57 -1.35 -15.06
N CYS A 65 2.70 -0.38 -14.75
CA CYS A 65 2.01 -0.25 -13.47
C CYS A 65 0.49 -0.15 -13.68
N VAL A 66 -0.28 -0.56 -12.68
CA VAL A 66 -1.72 -0.34 -12.59
C VAL A 66 -1.94 0.79 -11.60
N ILE A 67 -2.72 1.80 -11.99
CA ILE A 67 -3.12 2.88 -11.11
C ILE A 67 -4.56 2.62 -10.72
N ASP A 68 -4.84 2.60 -9.42
CA ASP A 68 -6.20 2.53 -8.91
C ASP A 68 -6.44 3.59 -7.83
N ALA A 69 -7.69 4.03 -7.73
CA ALA A 69 -8.10 5.02 -6.76
C ALA A 69 -9.18 4.47 -5.83
N GLN A 70 -8.90 4.52 -4.53
CA GLN A 70 -9.82 4.07 -3.50
C GLN A 70 -10.26 5.26 -2.64
N THR A 71 -11.56 5.37 -2.39
CA THR A 71 -12.12 6.31 -1.42
C THR A 71 -12.30 5.58 -0.10
N ILE A 72 -11.70 6.07 0.97
CA ILE A 72 -11.79 5.48 2.32
C ILE A 72 -12.52 6.44 3.26
N LYS A 73 -13.34 5.88 4.16
CA LYS A 73 -14.04 6.67 5.18
C LYS A 73 -13.00 7.32 6.10
N THR A 74 -13.20 8.58 6.46
CA THR A 74 -12.41 9.28 7.47
C THR A 74 -13.05 9.13 8.86
N SER A 75 -12.27 9.19 9.93
CA SER A 75 -12.81 9.32 11.30
C SER A 75 -13.09 10.78 11.66
N ALA A 76 -13.84 10.98 12.75
CA ALA A 76 -14.34 12.29 13.17
C ALA A 76 -13.25 13.30 13.55
N ASN A 77 -12.02 12.84 13.80
CA ASN A 77 -10.86 13.68 14.11
C ASN A 77 -10.16 14.25 12.85
N VAL A 78 -10.54 13.82 11.64
CA VAL A 78 -9.97 14.33 10.40
C VAL A 78 -10.65 15.65 10.04
N PRO A 79 -9.91 16.74 9.78
CA PRO A 79 -10.50 18.01 9.39
C PRO A 79 -11.33 17.92 8.12
N ALA A 80 -12.46 18.63 8.07
CA ALA A 80 -13.33 18.69 6.89
C ALA A 80 -12.59 19.17 5.63
N THR A 81 -11.59 20.03 5.80
CA THR A 81 -10.72 20.55 4.73
C THR A 81 -9.88 19.47 4.04
N GLY A 82 -9.63 18.35 4.70
CA GLY A 82 -8.82 17.23 4.20
C GLY A 82 -9.63 16.05 3.70
N GLN A 83 -10.95 16.20 3.53
CA GLN A 83 -11.87 15.15 3.08
C GLN A 83 -12.84 15.69 2.03
N GLY A 84 -13.37 14.79 1.19
CA GLY A 84 -14.40 15.07 0.21
C GLY A 84 -15.57 14.10 0.33
N TYR A 85 -16.63 14.37 -0.42
CA TYR A 85 -17.74 13.44 -0.59
C TYR A 85 -17.64 12.78 -1.96
N ASP A 86 -17.62 11.46 -1.98
CA ASP A 86 -17.70 10.66 -3.20
C ASP A 86 -19.17 10.27 -3.44
N PRO A 87 -19.88 10.90 -4.39
CA PRO A 87 -21.31 10.63 -4.63
C PRO A 87 -21.54 9.23 -5.20
N GLY A 88 -20.57 8.68 -5.94
CA GLY A 88 -20.68 7.35 -6.54
C GLY A 88 -20.63 6.25 -5.48
N LYS A 89 -19.81 6.41 -4.45
CA LYS A 89 -19.71 5.47 -3.33
C LYS A 89 -20.57 5.85 -2.13
N LYS A 90 -21.14 7.06 -2.12
CA LYS A 90 -21.83 7.68 -0.98
C LYS A 90 -20.96 7.68 0.28
N ILE A 91 -19.66 7.95 0.12
CA ILE A 91 -18.67 7.93 1.20
C ILE A 91 -18.14 9.36 1.41
N ALA A 92 -18.30 9.88 2.61
CA ALA A 92 -17.51 11.02 3.09
C ALA A 92 -16.14 10.50 3.53
N GLY A 93 -15.08 11.00 2.91
CA GLY A 93 -13.76 10.46 3.16
C GLY A 93 -12.63 11.01 2.29
N ARG A 94 -11.49 10.33 2.32
CA ARG A 94 -10.30 10.72 1.57
C ARG A 94 -10.10 9.76 0.39
N LYS A 95 -9.85 10.32 -0.79
CA LYS A 95 -9.49 9.54 -1.97
C LYS A 95 -7.98 9.35 -2.00
N ARG A 96 -7.54 8.10 -2.05
CA ARG A 96 -6.14 7.72 -2.24
C ARG A 96 -5.94 7.14 -3.62
N SER A 97 -4.89 7.57 -4.32
CA SER A 97 -4.48 7.03 -5.61
C SER A 97 -3.20 6.23 -5.39
N ILE A 98 -3.18 4.97 -5.81
CA ILE A 98 -2.05 4.06 -5.56
C ILE A 98 -1.56 3.53 -6.91
N VAL A 99 -0.25 3.63 -7.11
CA VAL A 99 0.44 3.04 -8.26
C VAL A 99 1.00 1.69 -7.85
N ILE A 100 0.61 0.66 -8.58
CA ILE A 100 0.85 -0.74 -8.22
C ILE A 100 1.65 -1.38 -9.33
N ASP A 101 2.74 -2.04 -8.95
CA ASP A 101 3.56 -2.80 -9.88
C ASP A 101 2.80 -4.06 -10.35
N THR A 102 2.89 -4.37 -11.65
CA THR A 102 2.26 -5.54 -12.28
C THR A 102 2.94 -6.88 -11.94
N LEU A 103 3.72 -6.92 -10.86
CA LEU A 103 4.40 -8.12 -10.37
C LEU A 103 3.38 -9.26 -10.25
N ALA A 104 3.44 -10.17 -11.21
CA ALA A 104 2.76 -11.44 -11.09
C ALA A 104 3.57 -12.26 -10.10
N PRO A 105 2.94 -13.01 -9.17
CA PRO A 105 3.68 -14.07 -8.52
C PRO A 105 4.26 -14.94 -9.63
N ALA A 106 5.57 -15.15 -9.60
CA ALA A 106 6.23 -16.10 -10.46
C ALA A 106 5.56 -17.46 -10.25
N THR A 107 4.60 -17.82 -11.10
CA THR A 107 4.31 -19.23 -11.34
C THR A 107 5.64 -19.80 -11.76
N ARG A 108 6.18 -20.68 -10.92
CA ARG A 108 7.49 -21.34 -10.95
C ARG A 108 7.70 -22.13 -12.25
N ARG A 109 7.68 -21.45 -13.38
CA ARG A 109 7.95 -21.97 -14.73
C ARG A 109 8.99 -21.05 -15.35
N PRO A 110 10.27 -21.46 -15.36
CA PRO A 110 11.32 -20.70 -16.03
C PRO A 110 11.01 -20.67 -17.53
N GLY A 111 11.08 -19.50 -18.17
CA GLY A 111 11.14 -19.39 -19.63
C GLY A 111 10.18 -18.44 -20.35
N HIS A 112 9.12 -17.91 -19.72
CA HIS A 112 8.10 -17.11 -20.43
C HIS A 112 7.85 -15.72 -19.82
N TYR A 113 8.88 -14.90 -19.69
CA TYR A 113 8.74 -13.48 -19.30
C TYR A 113 9.32 -12.55 -20.36
N ARG A 114 8.65 -12.47 -21.53
CA ARG A 114 9.10 -11.58 -22.60
C ARG A 114 7.97 -10.89 -23.36
N ARG A 115 6.89 -10.54 -22.68
CA ARG A 115 5.92 -9.57 -23.23
C ARG A 115 5.86 -8.35 -22.34
N PRO A 116 6.48 -7.21 -22.73
CA PRO A 116 6.22 -5.96 -22.06
C PRO A 116 4.71 -5.72 -22.12
N VAL A 117 4.09 -5.46 -20.98
CA VAL A 117 2.68 -5.07 -20.94
C VAL A 117 2.61 -3.72 -21.65
N ARG A 118 2.04 -3.72 -22.85
CA ARG A 118 1.94 -2.54 -23.70
C ARG A 118 0.88 -1.61 -23.12
N CYS A 119 1.29 -0.50 -22.51
CA CYS A 119 0.38 0.51 -21.94
C CYS A 119 -0.34 1.35 -23.01
N ARG A 120 -0.06 1.14 -24.29
CA ARG A 120 -0.72 1.80 -25.42
C ARG A 120 -1.82 0.90 -25.96
N ARG A 121 -3.05 1.41 -26.00
CA ARG A 121 -4.17 0.75 -26.68
C ARG A 121 -3.78 0.48 -28.12
N ASP A 122 -3.97 -0.75 -28.57
CA ASP A 122 -3.82 -1.10 -29.97
C ASP A 122 -4.93 -0.38 -30.76
N PRO A 123 -4.60 0.47 -31.75
CA PRO A 123 -5.61 1.19 -32.53
C PRO A 123 -6.55 0.27 -33.31
N ALA A 124 -6.16 -0.99 -33.60
CA ALA A 124 -7.03 -1.98 -34.25
C ALA A 124 -8.03 -2.63 -33.29
N SER A 125 -7.82 -2.49 -31.97
CA SER A 125 -8.64 -3.12 -30.95
C SER A 125 -9.93 -2.34 -30.69
N LYS A 126 -11.06 -2.88 -31.15
CA LYS A 126 -12.40 -2.33 -30.89
C LYS A 126 -12.92 -2.78 -29.50
N GLY A 127 -13.50 -1.84 -28.76
CA GLY A 127 -14.10 -2.11 -27.44
C GLY A 127 -13.12 -2.07 -26.26
N PHE A 128 -13.62 -2.41 -25.07
CA PHE A 128 -12.84 -2.46 -23.83
C PHE A 128 -12.05 -3.78 -23.76
N ILE A 129 -10.73 -3.70 -23.88
CA ILE A 129 -9.85 -4.86 -23.64
C ILE A 129 -9.48 -4.88 -22.18
N VAL A 130 -9.81 -5.98 -21.49
CA VAL A 130 -9.37 -6.23 -20.12
C VAL A 130 -7.84 -6.38 -20.11
N PRO A 131 -7.09 -5.51 -19.42
CA PRO A 131 -5.66 -5.70 -19.28
C PRO A 131 -5.37 -6.98 -18.50
N PRO A 132 -4.39 -7.80 -18.94
CA PRO A 132 -3.97 -8.93 -18.15
C PRO A 132 -3.48 -8.44 -16.78
N ARG A 133 -3.81 -9.18 -15.71
CA ARG A 133 -3.33 -8.92 -14.33
C ARG A 133 -3.93 -7.69 -13.62
N ARG A 134 -5.11 -7.20 -14.02
CA ARG A 134 -5.86 -6.18 -13.25
C ARG A 134 -6.02 -6.52 -11.76
N TRP A 135 -6.14 -7.82 -11.45
CA TRP A 135 -6.29 -8.36 -10.09
C TRP A 135 -5.12 -7.98 -9.17
N ALA A 136 -3.98 -7.54 -9.71
CA ALA A 136 -2.86 -7.04 -8.91
C ALA A 136 -3.24 -5.80 -8.10
N ALA A 137 -4.09 -4.92 -8.66
CA ALA A 137 -4.58 -3.76 -7.94
C ALA A 137 -5.51 -4.17 -6.80
N GLU A 138 -6.54 -4.96 -7.11
CA GLU A 138 -7.52 -5.47 -6.15
C GLU A 138 -6.85 -6.23 -4.98
N ARG A 139 -5.85 -7.07 -5.28
CA ARG A 139 -5.08 -7.81 -4.28
C ARG A 139 -4.29 -6.89 -3.35
N THR A 140 -3.62 -5.89 -3.90
CA THR A 140 -2.84 -4.93 -3.12
C THR A 140 -3.77 -4.13 -2.20
N LEU A 141 -4.93 -3.69 -2.71
CA LEU A 141 -5.95 -3.07 -1.88
C LEU A 141 -6.45 -4.02 -0.79
N GLY A 142 -6.61 -5.30 -1.10
CA GLY A 142 -6.94 -6.35 -0.13
C GLY A 142 -5.91 -6.49 0.99
N TRP A 143 -4.62 -6.42 0.68
CA TRP A 143 -3.56 -6.41 1.70
C TRP A 143 -3.62 -5.15 2.56
N LEU A 144 -3.81 -3.98 1.97
CA LEU A 144 -3.95 -2.74 2.75
C LEU A 144 -5.14 -2.80 3.72
N MET A 145 -6.21 -3.53 3.40
CA MET A 145 -7.34 -3.73 4.31
C MET A 145 -7.03 -4.62 5.53
N LEU A 146 -5.96 -5.43 5.49
CA LEU A 146 -5.50 -6.20 6.66
C LEU A 146 -4.85 -5.29 7.72
N HIS A 147 -4.36 -4.12 7.30
CA HIS A 147 -3.87 -3.09 8.19
C HIS A 147 -5.08 -2.27 8.65
N ARG A 148 -5.61 -2.59 9.84
CA ARG A 148 -6.88 -2.01 10.34
C ARG A 148 -6.87 -0.48 10.33
N ARG A 149 -5.70 0.15 10.50
CA ARG A 149 -5.54 1.61 10.45
C ARG A 149 -5.68 2.21 9.05
N LEU A 150 -5.63 1.41 7.99
CA LEU A 150 -5.84 1.82 6.60
C LEU A 150 -7.25 1.51 6.07
N ALA A 151 -8.06 0.77 6.82
CA ALA A 151 -9.47 0.53 6.51
C ALA A 151 -10.34 1.78 6.74
N ARG A 152 -9.91 2.64 7.69
CA ARG A 152 -10.48 3.96 7.94
C ARG A 152 -9.34 4.94 8.16
N ASP A 153 -9.42 6.13 7.57
CA ASP A 153 -8.37 7.13 7.73
C ASP A 153 -8.52 7.85 9.07
N TYR A 154 -7.51 7.71 9.92
CA TYR A 154 -7.42 8.38 11.22
C TYR A 154 -6.51 9.60 11.20
N GLU A 155 -5.80 9.85 10.09
CA GLU A 155 -4.75 10.85 10.03
C GLU A 155 -5.30 12.21 9.61
N ALA A 156 -5.09 13.21 10.46
CA ALA A 156 -5.50 14.58 10.19
C ALA A 156 -4.86 15.15 8.91
N ARG A 157 -3.60 14.78 8.63
CA ARG A 157 -2.83 15.23 7.47
C ARG A 157 -2.72 14.14 6.38
N PRO A 158 -2.82 14.50 5.09
CA PRO A 158 -2.60 13.57 3.98
C PRO A 158 -1.22 12.88 4.03
N ASP A 159 -0.14 13.64 4.31
CA ASP A 159 1.23 13.09 4.33
C ASP A 159 1.40 11.97 5.36
N ARG A 160 0.69 12.07 6.49
CA ARG A 160 0.71 11.01 7.52
C ARG A 160 -0.06 9.78 7.05
N SER A 161 -1.19 9.99 6.38
CA SER A 161 -1.97 8.91 5.77
C SER A 161 -1.14 8.17 4.72
N GLU A 162 -0.38 8.91 3.90
CA GLU A 162 0.54 8.35 2.91
C GLU A 162 1.68 7.55 3.54
N ALA A 163 2.29 8.07 4.61
CA ALA A 163 3.34 7.35 5.34
C ALA A 163 2.84 5.99 5.88
N MET A 164 1.59 5.91 6.35
CA MET A 164 1.00 4.64 6.80
C MET A 164 0.87 3.64 5.64
N ILE A 165 0.52 4.09 4.43
CA ILE A 165 0.46 3.24 3.23
C ILE A 165 1.85 2.70 2.90
N HIS A 166 2.89 3.53 2.96
CA HIS A 166 4.26 3.08 2.75
C HIS A 166 4.71 2.05 3.78
N ILE A 167 4.41 2.26 5.06
CA ILE A 167 4.73 1.33 6.14
C ILE A 167 4.08 -0.04 5.89
N ALA A 168 2.80 -0.06 5.51
CA ALA A 168 2.10 -1.30 5.16
C ALA A 168 2.75 -2.01 3.96
N MET A 169 3.12 -1.26 2.92
CA MET A 169 3.79 -1.81 1.74
C MET A 169 5.19 -2.34 2.05
N ILE A 170 5.94 -1.68 2.92
CA ILE A 170 7.25 -2.14 3.41
C ILE A 170 7.07 -3.48 4.12
N ASP A 171 6.11 -3.61 5.03
CA ASP A 171 5.84 -4.89 5.72
C ASP A 171 5.52 -6.02 4.73
N VAL A 172 4.65 -5.77 3.75
CA VAL A 172 4.29 -6.76 2.72
C VAL A 172 5.50 -7.17 1.89
N ILE A 173 6.31 -6.21 1.41
CA ILE A 173 7.48 -6.51 0.58
C ILE A 173 8.58 -7.19 1.40
N SER A 174 8.81 -6.76 2.65
CA SER A 174 9.76 -7.40 3.55
C SER A 174 9.40 -8.87 3.80
N ARG A 175 8.12 -9.19 4.06
CA ARG A 175 7.68 -10.58 4.23
C ARG A 175 7.88 -11.43 2.98
N ARG A 176 7.61 -10.85 1.81
CA ARG A 176 7.87 -11.51 0.51
C ARG A 176 9.35 -11.85 0.33
N LEU A 177 10.24 -10.95 0.74
CA LEU A 177 11.68 -11.14 0.67
C LEU A 177 12.18 -12.18 1.68
N THR A 178 11.60 -12.22 2.89
CA THR A 178 12.00 -13.18 3.93
C THR A 178 11.32 -14.55 3.79
N GLY A 179 10.36 -14.69 2.88
CA GLY A 179 9.55 -15.91 2.73
C GLY A 179 8.51 -16.09 3.83
N GLU A 180 8.28 -15.08 4.67
CA GLU A 180 7.22 -15.10 5.68
C GLU A 180 5.84 -15.02 5.02
N ALA A 181 4.88 -15.78 5.55
CA ALA A 181 3.51 -15.71 5.10
C ALA A 181 2.93 -14.30 5.35
N THR A 182 2.40 -13.67 4.30
CA THR A 182 1.56 -12.49 4.47
C THR A 182 0.30 -12.94 5.22
N PRO A 183 -0.08 -12.30 6.33
CA PRO A 183 -1.28 -12.68 7.06
C PRO A 183 -2.47 -12.68 6.11
N THR A 184 -3.36 -13.65 6.26
CA THR A 184 -4.62 -13.67 5.52
C THR A 184 -5.77 -13.60 6.51
N TRP A 185 -6.96 -13.26 6.03
CA TRP A 185 -8.18 -13.34 6.85
C TRP A 185 -8.48 -14.76 7.35
N ARG A 186 -7.86 -15.79 6.74
CA ARG A 186 -7.96 -17.20 7.14
C ARG A 186 -6.72 -17.61 7.92
N GLY A 187 -6.63 -17.18 9.18
CA GLY A 187 -5.69 -17.71 10.15
C GLY A 187 -4.33 -17.02 10.22
N THR A 188 -4.05 -16.51 11.42
CA THR A 188 -2.75 -16.60 12.10
C THR A 188 -2.86 -17.68 13.16
#